data_AF-A0A1B6KPL1-F1
#
_entry.id   AF-A0A1B6KPL1-F1
#
_cell.length_a   1.000
_cell.length_b   1.000
_cell.length_c   1.000
_cell.angle_alpha   90.00
_cell.angle_beta   90.00
_cell.angle_gamma   90.00
#
_symmetry.space_group_name_H-M   'P 1'
#
loop_
_entity.id
_entity.type
_entity.pdbx_description
1 polymer ?
#
loop_
_entity_poly.entity_id
_entity_poly.type
_entity_poly.pdbx_seq_one_letter_code
_entity_poly.pdbx_strand_id
1 'polypeptide(L)'
;MQLPSLTLILSLVFVIYIIHSIWQLAKLFIPPSCSSDVHCIDYHLRHNPKLQMVLFSCPRLRPGSERDTELTTTIRDFDYNTAFDKTITIRLTRETLNNGSLYLHLFVLPRSVSVKHWNDASQAGDRVYTRVALSHYQVPSSATYQLLTGGVEKKQLKPVTHIKSSIGVNVLTGITALPQIGLPAELQHHLRLSY
;
A
#
# COMPACT_ATOMS: atom_id res chain seq x y z
N MET A 1 -54.96 -11.63 33.39
CA MET A 1 -53.62 -11.55 32.79
C MET A 1 -53.30 -10.08 32.56
N GLN A 2 -52.36 -9.51 33.30
CA GLN A 2 -52.02 -8.08 33.18
C GLN A 2 -51.21 -7.89 31.89
N LEU A 3 -51.72 -7.09 30.97
CA LEU A 3 -51.01 -6.74 29.74
C LEU A 3 -49.77 -5.91 30.09
N PRO A 4 -48.60 -6.22 29.51
CA PRO A 4 -47.39 -5.45 29.76
C PRO A 4 -47.57 -3.99 29.32
N SER A 5 -47.00 -3.06 30.10
CA SER A 5 -47.02 -1.63 29.80
C SER A 5 -46.44 -1.35 28.41
N LEU A 6 -47.08 -0.45 27.66
CA LEU A 6 -46.64 -0.02 26.33
C LEU A 6 -45.20 0.52 26.34
N THR A 7 -44.77 1.17 27.42
CA THR A 7 -43.40 1.65 27.58
C THR A 7 -42.39 0.51 27.69
N LEU A 8 -42.77 -0.60 28.32
CA LEU A 8 -41.93 -1.80 28.46
C LEU A 8 -41.77 -2.49 27.11
N ILE A 9 -42.85 -2.59 26.33
CA ILE A 9 -42.82 -3.12 24.96
C ILE A 9 -41.91 -2.26 24.07
N LEU A 10 -42.09 -0.93 24.09
CA LEU A 10 -41.29 -0.01 23.27
C LEU A 10 -39.81 -0.06 23.65
N SER A 11 -39.50 -0.10 24.94
CA SER A 11 -38.13 -0.24 25.44
C SER A 11 -37.49 -1.55 25.00
N LEU A 12 -38.23 -2.67 25.02
CA LEU A 12 -37.72 -3.97 24.57
C LEU A 12 -37.39 -3.96 23.07
N VAL A 13 -38.30 -3.43 22.24
CA VAL A 13 -38.09 -3.30 20.79
C VAL A 13 -36.87 -2.43 20.49
N PHE A 14 -36.70 -1.33 21.22
CA PHE A 14 -35.53 -0.46 21.08
C PHE A 14 -34.23 -1.20 21.40
N VAL A 15 -34.18 -1.97 22.50
CA VAL A 15 -32.98 -2.76 22.86
C VAL A 15 -32.67 -3.82 21.79
N ILE A 16 -33.68 -4.53 21.28
CA ILE A 16 -33.51 -5.50 20.18
C ILE A 16 -32.92 -4.81 18.94
N TYR A 17 -33.42 -3.61 18.60
CA TYR A 17 -32.90 -2.84 17.48
C TYR A 17 -31.44 -2.40 17.67
N ILE A 18 -31.07 -1.99 18.89
CA ILE A 18 -29.68 -1.64 19.22
C ILE A 18 -28.77 -2.87 19.10
N ILE A 19 -29.17 -4.02 19.63
CA ILE A 19 -28.40 -5.27 19.51
C ILE A 19 -28.24 -5.67 18.04
N HIS A 20 -29.31 -5.60 17.26
CA HIS A 20 -29.26 -5.87 15.82
C HIS A 20 -28.31 -4.90 15.10
N SER A 21 -28.37 -3.61 15.41
CA SER A 21 -27.48 -2.60 14.83
C SER A 21 -26.01 -2.85 15.19
N ILE A 22 -25.72 -3.18 16.45
CA ILE A 22 -24.36 -3.57 16.90
C ILE A 22 -23.89 -4.82 16.14
N TRP A 23 -24.75 -5.82 15.99
CA TRP A 23 -24.41 -7.04 15.25
C TRP A 23 -24.10 -6.77 13.77
N GLN A 24 -24.88 -5.90 13.11
CA GLN A 24 -24.60 -5.51 11.72
C GLN A 24 -23.30 -4.74 11.60
N LEU A 25 -22.99 -3.83 12.54
CA LEU A 25 -21.72 -3.12 12.58
C LEU A 25 -20.54 -4.07 12.83
N ALA A 26 -20.70 -5.06 13.71
CA ALA A 26 -19.66 -6.05 14.00
C ALA A 26 -19.28 -6.87 12.76
N LYS A 27 -20.24 -7.21 11.89
CA LYS A 27 -19.98 -7.91 10.63
C LYS A 27 -19.11 -7.13 9.64
N LEU A 28 -19.01 -5.80 9.75
CA LEU A 28 -18.06 -5.04 8.91
C LEU A 28 -16.60 -5.30 9.31
N PHE A 29 -16.35 -5.69 10.56
CA PHE A 29 -15.00 -5.92 11.08
C PHE A 29 -14.60 -7.39 11.09
N ILE A 30 -15.57 -8.31 11.00
CA ILE A 30 -15.33 -9.75 10.97
C ILE A 30 -15.34 -10.20 9.51
N PRO A 31 -14.20 -10.66 8.96
CA PRO A 31 -14.16 -11.11 7.57
C PRO A 31 -15.10 -12.31 7.39
N PRO A 32 -15.92 -12.34 6.33
CA PRO A 32 -16.83 -13.43 6.08
C PRO A 32 -16.05 -14.71 5.75
N SER A 33 -16.44 -15.83 6.36
CA SER A 33 -15.83 -17.13 6.10
C SER A 33 -16.34 -17.72 4.79
N CYS A 34 -15.45 -18.34 4.03
CA CYS A 34 -15.80 -19.12 2.85
C CYS A 34 -16.53 -20.42 3.23
N SER A 35 -17.76 -20.59 2.75
CA SER A 35 -18.53 -21.83 2.83
C SER A 35 -18.46 -22.59 1.50
N SER A 36 -18.67 -23.91 1.54
CA SER A 36 -18.58 -24.80 0.36
C SER A 36 -19.59 -24.50 -0.75
N ASP A 37 -20.62 -23.70 -0.46
CA ASP A 37 -21.72 -23.37 -1.36
C ASP A 37 -21.46 -22.07 -2.17
N VAL A 38 -20.35 -21.37 -1.91
CA VAL A 38 -20.05 -20.06 -2.49
C VAL A 38 -18.70 -20.07 -3.20
N HIS A 39 -18.63 -19.39 -4.35
CA HIS A 39 -17.35 -19.20 -5.05
C HIS A 39 -16.43 -18.29 -4.23
N CYS A 40 -15.23 -18.81 -3.93
CA CYS A 40 -14.27 -18.17 -3.05
C CYS A 40 -12.99 -17.81 -3.81
N ILE A 41 -12.48 -16.64 -3.50
CA ILE A 41 -11.22 -16.11 -4.03
C ILE A 41 -10.13 -16.51 -3.04
N ASP A 42 -9.22 -17.37 -3.48
CA ASP A 42 -8.07 -17.76 -2.68
C ASP A 42 -7.01 -16.67 -2.65
N TYR A 43 -6.46 -16.44 -1.47
CA TYR A 43 -5.35 -15.52 -1.32
C TYR A 43 -4.07 -16.13 -1.89
N HIS A 44 -3.32 -15.37 -2.68
CA HIS A 44 -2.12 -15.89 -3.36
C HIS A 44 -1.08 -16.48 -2.38
N LEU A 45 -0.91 -15.86 -1.20
CA LEU A 45 0.05 -16.35 -0.19
C LEU A 45 -0.38 -17.66 0.50
N ARG A 46 -1.65 -18.11 0.35
CA ARG A 46 -2.14 -19.37 0.92
C ARG A 46 -1.32 -20.58 0.47
N HIS A 47 -0.82 -20.56 -0.76
CA HIS A 47 -0.07 -21.65 -1.37
C HIS A 47 1.43 -21.62 -1.08
N ASN A 48 1.87 -20.75 -0.16
CA ASN A 48 3.27 -20.51 0.15
C ASN A 48 4.17 -20.30 -1.08
N PRO A 49 3.83 -19.34 -1.97
CA PRO A 49 4.59 -19.10 -3.18
C PRO A 49 6.00 -18.60 -2.84
N LYS A 50 6.99 -19.02 -3.63
CA LYS A 50 8.34 -18.45 -3.57
C LYS A 50 8.34 -17.13 -4.29
N LEU A 51 8.52 -16.04 -3.56
CA LEU A 51 8.49 -14.67 -4.08
C LEU A 51 9.88 -14.06 -4.16
N GLN A 52 10.01 -13.07 -5.03
CA GLN A 52 11.14 -12.16 -5.09
C GLN A 52 10.64 -10.72 -5.08
N MET A 53 11.46 -9.82 -4.54
CA MET A 53 11.21 -8.39 -4.54
C MET A 53 12.22 -7.68 -5.45
N VAL A 54 11.73 -6.87 -6.37
CA VAL A 54 12.55 -6.12 -7.33
C VAL A 54 12.31 -4.63 -7.15
N LEU A 55 13.40 -3.87 -7.03
CA LEU A 55 13.39 -2.45 -6.76
C LEU A 55 13.99 -1.69 -7.94
N PHE A 56 13.23 -0.74 -8.47
CA PHE A 56 13.69 0.21 -9.47
C PHE A 56 13.63 1.63 -8.93
N SER A 57 14.59 2.47 -9.34
CA SER A 57 14.56 3.91 -9.08
C SER A 57 14.25 4.68 -10.36
N CYS A 58 13.47 5.75 -10.24
CA CYS A 58 13.09 6.60 -11.37
C CYS A 58 12.99 8.06 -10.92
N PRO A 59 13.50 9.04 -11.69
CA PRO A 59 13.32 10.46 -11.37
C PRO A 59 11.88 10.95 -11.54
N ARG A 60 11.03 10.22 -12.28
CA ARG A 60 9.65 10.59 -12.60
C ARG A 60 8.66 9.68 -11.86
N LEU A 61 7.44 10.17 -11.67
CA LEU A 61 6.37 9.41 -11.00
C LEU A 61 5.99 8.13 -11.76
N ARG A 62 6.05 8.19 -13.08
CA ARG A 62 5.88 7.05 -13.99
C ARG A 62 7.00 7.11 -15.01
N PRO A 63 7.69 5.99 -15.28
CA PRO A 63 8.68 5.97 -16.35
C PRO A 63 7.99 6.12 -17.70
N GLY A 64 8.53 6.98 -18.56
CA GLY A 64 8.06 7.12 -19.95
C GLY A 64 8.75 6.12 -20.86
N SER A 65 9.99 5.74 -20.52
CA SER A 65 10.77 4.70 -21.18
C SER A 65 11.50 3.85 -20.16
N GLU A 66 11.90 2.65 -20.56
CA GLU A 66 12.75 1.76 -19.77
C GLU A 66 14.08 2.41 -19.36
N ARG A 67 14.60 3.31 -20.20
CA ARG A 67 15.85 4.06 -19.93
C ARG A 67 15.73 5.03 -18.75
N ASP A 68 14.51 5.41 -18.37
CA ASP A 68 14.26 6.29 -17.22
C ASP A 68 14.34 5.52 -15.89
N THR A 69 14.45 4.19 -15.94
CA THR A 69 14.45 3.31 -14.78
C THR A 69 15.81 2.67 -14.59
N GLU A 70 16.29 2.69 -13.35
CA GLU A 70 17.51 1.97 -12.98
C GLU A 70 17.15 0.87 -11.98
N LEU A 71 17.51 -0.38 -12.32
CA LEU A 71 17.38 -1.52 -11.42
C LEU A 71 18.33 -1.32 -10.24
N THR A 72 17.77 -1.12 -9.05
CA THR A 72 18.55 -0.87 -7.84
C THR A 72 18.96 -2.18 -7.17
N THR A 73 18.00 -3.07 -6.94
CA THR A 73 18.24 -4.32 -6.21
C THR A 73 17.18 -5.35 -6.52
N THR A 74 17.61 -6.60 -6.59
CA THR A 74 16.72 -7.78 -6.64
C THR A 74 16.97 -8.64 -5.40
N ILE A 75 15.91 -8.93 -4.66
CA ILE A 75 15.88 -9.83 -3.50
C ILE A 75 15.19 -11.10 -3.96
N ARG A 76 15.96 -12.13 -4.33
CA ARG A 76 15.43 -13.36 -4.96
C ARG A 76 14.64 -14.25 -4.01
N ASP A 77 15.02 -14.26 -2.73
CA ASP A 77 14.42 -15.09 -1.68
C ASP A 77 13.69 -14.17 -0.71
N PHE A 78 12.59 -13.57 -1.18
CA PHE A 78 11.77 -12.71 -0.35
C PHE A 78 10.82 -13.57 0.48
N ASP A 79 11.12 -13.71 1.77
CA ASP A 79 10.23 -14.31 2.75
C ASP A 79 9.35 -13.24 3.38
N TYR A 80 8.03 -13.37 3.21
CA TYR A 80 7.03 -12.44 3.71
C TYR A 80 6.60 -12.75 5.16
N ASN A 81 7.04 -13.88 5.73
CA ASN A 81 6.73 -14.24 7.11
C ASN A 81 7.76 -13.72 8.11
N THR A 82 8.92 -13.30 7.63
CA THR A 82 10.03 -12.82 8.47
C THR A 82 10.26 -11.33 8.24
N ALA A 83 10.56 -10.62 9.34
CA ALA A 83 10.99 -9.23 9.24
C ALA A 83 12.38 -9.18 8.59
N PHE A 84 12.55 -8.30 7.61
CA PHE A 84 13.82 -8.12 6.93
C PHE A 84 14.17 -6.64 6.88
N ASP A 85 15.47 -6.35 6.97
CA ASP A 85 16.04 -5.03 6.69
C ASP A 85 17.16 -5.20 5.66
N LYS A 86 17.20 -4.31 4.68
CA LYS A 86 18.21 -4.34 3.62
C LYS A 86 18.59 -2.93 3.21
N THR A 87 19.86 -2.61 3.38
CA THR A 87 20.45 -1.40 2.83
C THR A 87 20.58 -1.52 1.32
N ILE A 88 20.07 -0.51 0.60
CA ILE A 88 20.15 -0.41 -0.86
C ILE A 88 20.93 0.84 -1.24
N THR A 89 21.77 0.71 -2.27
CA THR A 89 22.52 1.85 -2.82
C THR A 89 21.80 2.35 -4.06
N ILE A 90 21.27 3.57 -3.99
CA ILE A 90 20.57 4.21 -5.11
C ILE A 90 21.52 5.20 -5.77
N ARG A 91 21.67 5.10 -7.09
CA ARG A 91 22.42 6.09 -7.86
C ARG A 91 21.52 7.28 -8.20
N LEU A 92 22.05 8.48 -8.01
CA LEU A 92 21.35 9.71 -8.36
C LEU A 92 21.66 10.06 -9.81
N THR A 93 20.62 10.08 -10.64
CA THR A 93 20.75 10.50 -12.03
C THR A 93 20.84 12.02 -12.14
N ARG A 94 21.37 12.51 -13.28
CA ARG A 94 21.43 13.95 -13.55
C ARG A 94 20.05 14.62 -13.53
N GLU A 95 19.01 13.90 -13.93
CA GLU A 95 17.63 14.37 -13.86
C GLU A 95 17.18 14.56 -12.40
N THR A 96 17.47 13.61 -11.52
CA THR A 96 17.18 13.72 -10.09
C THR A 96 17.92 14.91 -9.46
N LEU A 97 19.17 15.16 -9.85
CA LEU A 97 19.94 16.29 -9.34
C LEU A 97 19.41 17.65 -9.81
N ASN A 98 18.88 17.72 -11.03
CA ASN A 98 18.34 18.96 -11.59
C ASN A 98 16.92 19.25 -11.10
N ASN A 99 16.05 18.23 -11.10
CA ASN A 99 14.65 18.40 -10.75
C ASN A 99 14.43 18.29 -9.24
N GLY A 100 15.14 17.39 -8.56
CA GLY A 100 14.93 17.05 -7.14
C GLY A 100 13.91 15.94 -6.90
N SER A 101 13.39 15.31 -7.95
CA SER A 101 12.39 14.24 -7.84
C SER A 101 13.03 12.85 -7.92
N LEU A 102 12.68 11.97 -6.98
CA LEU A 102 13.10 10.58 -6.97
C LEU A 102 11.99 9.69 -6.43
N TYR A 103 11.67 8.63 -7.17
CA TYR A 103 10.68 7.64 -6.83
C TYR A 103 11.31 6.25 -6.82
N LEU A 104 10.87 5.44 -5.87
CA LEU A 104 11.19 4.02 -5.78
C LEU A 104 9.96 3.22 -6.19
N HIS A 105 10.19 2.26 -7.07
CA HIS A 105 9.19 1.34 -7.58
C HIS A 105 9.52 -0.05 -7.05
N LEU A 106 8.59 -0.62 -6.28
CA LEU A 106 8.69 -1.96 -5.73
C LEU A 106 7.77 -2.90 -6.48
N PHE A 107 8.33 -4.02 -6.91
CA PHE A 107 7.61 -5.14 -7.47
C PHE A 107 7.81 -6.36 -6.58
N VAL A 108 6.71 -7.06 -6.27
CA VAL A 108 6.75 -8.41 -5.72
C VAL A 108 6.19 -9.35 -6.77
N LEU A 109 6.99 -10.38 -7.08
CA LEU A 109 6.78 -11.28 -8.22
C LEU A 109 7.11 -12.71 -7.79
N PRO A 110 6.58 -13.73 -8.48
CA PRO A 110 7.06 -15.10 -8.32
C PRO A 110 8.55 -15.20 -8.65
N ARG A 111 9.28 -16.04 -7.91
CA ARG A 111 10.72 -16.27 -8.10
C ARG A 111 11.07 -16.83 -9.48
N SER A 112 10.12 -17.47 -10.16
CA SER A 112 10.31 -18.01 -11.52
C SER A 112 10.54 -16.92 -12.58
N VAL A 113 10.12 -15.69 -12.34
CA VAL A 113 10.22 -14.59 -13.32
C VAL A 113 11.62 -13.98 -13.27
N SER A 114 12.43 -14.14 -14.31
CA SER A 114 13.73 -13.45 -14.37
C SER A 114 13.53 -11.99 -14.76
N VAL A 115 13.86 -11.06 -13.86
CA VAL A 115 13.73 -9.62 -14.11
C VAL A 115 15.10 -8.99 -14.30
N LYS A 116 15.34 -8.42 -15.47
CA LYS A 116 16.52 -7.59 -15.77
C LYS A 116 16.11 -6.16 -16.07
N HIS A 117 14.97 -6.01 -16.74
CA HIS A 117 14.47 -4.75 -17.26
C HIS A 117 13.13 -4.40 -16.62
N TRP A 118 12.77 -3.11 -16.67
CA TRP A 118 11.47 -2.65 -16.15
C TRP A 118 10.29 -3.36 -16.81
N ASN A 119 10.39 -3.61 -18.11
CA ASN A 119 9.33 -4.26 -18.87
C ASN A 119 9.07 -5.69 -18.39
N ASP A 120 10.11 -6.44 -18.03
CA ASP A 120 9.97 -7.80 -17.47
C ASP A 120 9.11 -7.79 -16.20
N ALA A 121 9.35 -6.82 -15.30
CA ALA A 121 8.58 -6.66 -14.07
C ALA A 121 7.18 -6.09 -14.31
N SER A 122 7.04 -5.14 -15.23
CA SER A 122 5.77 -4.44 -15.50
C SER A 122 4.78 -5.29 -16.31
N GLN A 123 5.26 -6.24 -17.10
CA GLN A 123 4.41 -7.12 -17.93
C GLN A 123 4.11 -8.46 -17.25
N ALA A 124 4.78 -8.79 -16.15
CA ALA A 124 4.46 -9.99 -15.38
C ALA A 124 3.01 -9.95 -14.87
N GLY A 125 2.28 -11.05 -15.08
CA GLY A 125 0.86 -11.18 -14.70
C GLY A 125 0.66 -11.13 -13.19
N ASP A 126 1.36 -11.99 -12.46
CA ASP A 126 1.23 -12.15 -11.00
C ASP A 126 2.08 -11.14 -10.21
N ARG A 127 2.02 -9.87 -10.61
CA ARG A 127 2.78 -8.80 -9.98
C ARG A 127 1.97 -7.99 -8.99
N VAL A 128 2.59 -7.73 -7.85
CA VAL A 128 2.18 -6.66 -6.93
C VAL A 128 3.14 -5.50 -7.13
N TYR A 129 2.57 -4.31 -7.39
CA TYR A 129 3.35 -3.12 -7.68
C TYR A 129 2.96 -1.98 -6.76
N THR A 130 3.94 -1.38 -6.11
CA THR A 130 3.78 -0.16 -5.32
C THR A 130 4.88 0.84 -5.64
N ARG A 131 4.63 2.10 -5.35
CA ARG A 131 5.60 3.19 -5.55
C ARG A 131 5.67 4.06 -4.32
N VAL A 132 6.87 4.56 -4.03
CA VAL A 132 7.15 5.42 -2.88
C VAL A 132 7.94 6.62 -3.35
N ALA A 133 7.52 7.82 -2.98
CA ALA A 133 8.33 9.02 -3.20
C ALA A 133 9.50 9.00 -2.20
N LEU A 134 10.73 9.01 -2.72
CA LEU A 134 11.93 9.09 -1.91
C LEU A 134 12.35 10.52 -1.64
N SER A 135 12.02 11.47 -2.52
CA SER A 135 12.34 12.87 -2.31
C SER A 135 11.15 13.70 -1.85
N HIS A 136 11.42 14.70 -1.02
CA HIS A 136 10.45 15.69 -0.56
C HIS A 136 11.12 17.07 -0.50
N TYR A 137 10.40 18.11 -0.96
CA TYR A 137 10.89 19.49 -0.91
C TYR A 137 10.52 20.12 0.42
N GLN A 138 11.52 20.63 1.13
CA GLN A 138 11.28 21.35 2.38
C GLN A 138 11.88 22.75 2.30
N VAL A 139 11.13 23.73 2.80
CA VAL A 139 11.64 25.09 2.98
C VAL A 139 12.61 25.06 4.18
N PRO A 140 13.83 25.61 4.07
CA PRO A 140 14.79 25.65 5.17
C PRO A 140 14.18 26.26 6.43
N SER A 141 14.32 25.56 7.56
CA SER A 141 13.71 25.95 8.84
C SER A 141 14.18 27.31 9.35
N SER A 142 15.43 27.69 9.08
CA SER A 142 16.00 29.00 9.43
C SER A 142 15.20 30.18 8.88
N ALA A 143 14.53 29.99 7.74
CA ALA A 143 13.68 31.01 7.15
C ALA A 143 12.26 31.02 7.70
N THR A 144 11.72 29.86 8.10
CA THR A 144 10.41 29.79 8.76
C THR A 144 10.41 30.56 10.08
N TYR A 145 11.51 30.51 10.84
CA TYR A 145 11.64 31.28 12.08
C TYR A 145 11.67 32.79 11.84
N GLN A 146 12.32 33.26 10.77
CA GLN A 146 12.35 34.68 10.41
C GLN A 146 10.98 35.23 9.98
N LEU A 147 10.12 34.39 9.37
CA LEU A 147 8.74 34.78 9.04
C LEU A 147 7.89 35.05 10.29
N LEU A 148 8.14 34.34 11.39
CA LEU A 148 7.45 34.56 12.67
C LEU A 148 7.95 35.80 13.42
N THR A 149 9.20 36.22 13.18
CA THR A 149 9.82 37.35 13.89
C THR A 149 9.67 38.70 13.19
N GLY A 150 9.00 38.76 12.03
CA GLY A 150 8.73 40.02 11.32
C GLY A 150 9.98 40.72 10.76
N GLY A 151 11.14 40.04 10.73
CA GLY A 151 12.41 40.56 10.23
C GLY A 151 12.53 40.46 8.71
N VAL A 152 13.01 41.54 8.09
CA VAL A 152 12.91 41.87 6.66
C VAL A 152 13.79 41.01 5.74
N GLU A 153 13.18 40.52 4.65
CA GLU A 153 13.63 40.48 3.23
C GLU A 153 13.08 39.22 2.55
N LYS A 154 12.25 39.39 1.51
CA LYS A 154 11.78 38.30 0.62
C LYS A 154 12.94 37.79 -0.25
N LYS A 155 14.00 37.24 0.33
CA LYS A 155 14.93 36.42 -0.45
C LYS A 155 14.14 35.22 -0.95
N GLN A 156 14.12 35.01 -2.27
CA GLN A 156 13.51 33.82 -2.87
C GLN A 156 14.24 32.58 -2.35
N LEU A 157 13.70 32.00 -1.28
CA LEU A 157 14.24 30.80 -0.66
C LEU A 157 13.97 29.63 -1.59
N LYS A 158 15.05 29.09 -2.14
CA LYS A 158 14.97 27.88 -2.96
C LYS A 158 14.69 26.70 -2.02
N PRO A 159 13.59 25.96 -2.24
CA PRO A 159 13.33 24.75 -1.46
C PRO A 159 14.49 23.76 -1.66
N VAL A 160 14.85 23.05 -0.59
CA VAL A 160 15.90 22.03 -0.63
C VAL A 160 15.24 20.66 -0.68
N THR A 161 15.81 19.79 -1.51
CA THR A 161 15.35 18.41 -1.66
C THR A 161 15.96 17.54 -0.58
N HIS A 162 15.11 16.88 0.21
CA HIS A 162 15.51 15.86 1.16
C HIS A 162 15.18 14.47 0.61
N ILE A 163 16.04 13.50 0.90
CA ILE A 163 15.84 12.10 0.51
C ILE A 163 15.55 11.26 1.76
N LYS A 164 14.53 10.42 1.67
CA LYS A 164 14.15 9.48 2.73
C LYS A 164 15.19 8.37 2.85
N SER A 165 15.69 8.14 4.06
CA SER A 165 16.73 7.14 4.34
C SER A 165 16.19 5.71 4.48
N SER A 166 14.94 5.55 4.93
CA SER A 166 14.31 4.26 5.20
C SER A 166 12.89 4.20 4.67
N ILE A 167 12.51 3.03 4.16
CA ILE A 167 11.15 2.73 3.72
C ILE A 167 10.64 1.46 4.42
N GLY A 168 9.42 1.52 4.93
CA GLY A 168 8.73 0.36 5.48
C GLY A 168 7.80 -0.25 4.44
N VAL A 169 7.82 -1.57 4.34
CA VAL A 169 6.91 -2.34 3.48
C VAL A 169 6.17 -3.33 4.37
N ASN A 170 4.84 -3.28 4.32
CA ASN A 170 3.99 -4.17 5.10
C ASN A 170 3.30 -5.14 4.14
N VAL A 171 3.36 -6.43 4.47
CA VAL A 171 2.65 -7.49 3.75
C VAL A 171 1.61 -8.07 4.68
N LEU A 172 0.37 -8.16 4.19
CA LEU A 172 -0.72 -8.77 4.95
C LEU A 172 -0.67 -10.28 4.78
N THR A 173 -0.43 -11.00 5.87
CA THR A 173 -0.36 -12.46 5.91
C THR A 173 -1.50 -13.03 6.77
N GLY A 174 -1.80 -14.32 6.63
CA GLY A 174 -2.80 -15.00 7.46
C GLY A 174 -4.24 -14.98 6.94
N ILE A 175 -4.50 -14.35 5.79
CA ILE A 175 -5.78 -14.47 5.09
C ILE A 175 -5.73 -15.70 4.18
N THR A 176 -6.75 -16.54 4.22
CA THR A 176 -6.81 -17.78 3.42
C THR A 176 -7.68 -17.60 2.18
N ALA A 177 -8.94 -17.22 2.35
CA ALA A 177 -9.89 -17.04 1.27
C ALA A 177 -10.90 -15.94 1.61
N LEU A 178 -11.42 -15.28 0.58
CA LEU A 178 -12.52 -14.33 0.69
C LEU A 178 -13.70 -14.79 -0.18
N PRO A 179 -14.94 -14.76 0.32
CA PRO A 179 -16.10 -15.05 -0.51
C PRO A 179 -16.28 -13.93 -1.54
N GLN A 180 -16.60 -14.31 -2.77
CA GLN A 180 -16.88 -13.34 -3.83
C GLN A 180 -18.20 -12.59 -3.56
N ILE A 181 -19.14 -13.25 -2.89
CA ILE A 181 -20.43 -12.68 -2.50
C ILE A 181 -20.23 -11.78 -1.28
N GLY A 182 -20.67 -10.52 -1.38
CA GLY A 182 -20.58 -9.53 -0.30
C GLY A 182 -19.33 -8.64 -0.33
N LEU A 183 -18.48 -8.78 -1.37
CA LEU A 183 -17.38 -7.85 -1.58
C LEU A 183 -17.93 -6.50 -2.09
N PRO A 184 -17.66 -5.37 -1.39
CA PRO A 184 -18.04 -4.05 -1.86
C PRO A 184 -17.48 -3.75 -3.25
N ALA A 185 -18.27 -3.10 -4.10
CA ALA A 185 -17.88 -2.80 -5.48
C ALA A 185 -16.62 -1.92 -5.55
N GLU A 186 -16.41 -1.09 -4.53
CA GLU A 186 -15.25 -0.21 -4.37
C GLU A 186 -13.93 -0.99 -4.28
N LEU A 187 -13.95 -2.22 -3.76
CA LEU A 187 -12.75 -3.05 -3.66
C LEU A 187 -12.37 -3.74 -4.96
N GLN A 188 -13.30 -3.84 -5.92
CA GLN A 188 -13.07 -4.60 -7.16
C GLN A 188 -11.88 -4.08 -7.96
N HIS A 189 -11.67 -2.76 -8.00
CA HIS A 189 -10.57 -2.17 -8.75
C HIS A 189 -9.20 -2.35 -8.09
N HIS A 190 -9.17 -2.76 -6.81
CA HIS A 190 -7.96 -3.04 -6.06
C HIS A 190 -7.57 -4.52 -6.10
N LEU A 191 -8.53 -5.40 -6.37
CA LEU A 191 -8.28 -6.82 -6.52
C LEU A 191 -7.76 -7.14 -7.92
N ARG A 192 -6.76 -8.01 -7.97
CA ARG A 192 -6.29 -8.64 -9.20
C ARG A 192 -6.54 -10.13 -9.07
N LEU A 193 -7.35 -10.66 -9.98
CA LEU A 193 -7.68 -12.08 -10.05
C LEU A 193 -6.84 -12.71 -11.16
N SER A 194 -6.10 -13.75 -10.80
CA SER A 194 -5.43 -14.67 -11.72
C SER A 194 -6.26 -15.95 -11.79
N TYR A 195 -6.68 -16.35 -12.99
CA TYR A 195 -7.42 -17.60 -13.24
C TYR A 195 -6.48 -18.73 -13.67
#